data_AF-A0AAV5UMC0-F1
#
_entry.id   AF-A0AAV5UMC0-F1
#
_cell.length_a   1.000
_cell.length_b   1.000
_cell.length_c   1.000
_cell.angle_alpha   90.00
_cell.angle_beta   90.00
_cell.angle_gamma   90.00
#
_symmetry.space_group_name_H-M   'P 1'
#
loop_
_entity.id
_entity.type
_entity.pdbx_description
1 polymer ?
#
loop_
_entity_poly.entity_id
_entity_poly.type
_entity_poly.pdbx_seq_one_letter_code
_entity_poly.pdbx_strand_id
1 'polypeptide(L)'
;LVFSLIVFLNCAICLAKEMKECEEQRIDQEAHGCRSCPILSISDLENCPVKGFECDESWKLNTNVLHPEECTCSEIRCADRQAKLAVEGTIVKKVRCKDHQWTLKTNWSILAESAVCAKGCDVGVCKPSNLHADLEKFIRLDVIPATAETKCATAKCANGFAILLTGGSLDSTFDSPYISCGSDGKWRGDDGTPHEFVMCTKGSGPACPALGKITEDELGNIDSAPYQGDATVVLTESATCPANAGENIIILWDGVSGASRVKGKKLECSNGEWIIVGEDGVTKTPLKMAFPAGTANVCCL
;
A
#
# COMPACT_ATOMS: atom_id res chain seq x y z
N LEU A 1 -22.62 26.52 -84.25
CA LEU A 1 -21.54 27.01 -83.35
C LEU A 1 -22.07 27.49 -82.00
N VAL A 2 -23.03 28.42 -81.93
CA VAL A 2 -23.59 28.93 -80.65
C VAL A 2 -24.26 27.85 -79.79
N PHE A 3 -25.06 26.96 -80.37
CA PHE A 3 -25.69 25.84 -79.65
C PHE A 3 -24.67 24.85 -79.06
N SER A 4 -23.55 24.63 -79.75
CA SER A 4 -22.51 23.72 -79.26
C SER A 4 -21.78 24.32 -78.06
N LEU A 5 -21.58 25.64 -78.03
CA LEU A 5 -20.91 26.33 -76.92
C LEU A 5 -21.76 26.29 -75.63
N ILE A 6 -23.09 26.37 -75.76
CA ILE A 6 -24.02 26.33 -74.62
C ILE A 6 -24.05 24.93 -73.97
N VAL A 7 -23.97 23.86 -74.78
CA VAL A 7 -23.89 22.49 -74.26
C VAL A 7 -22.58 22.23 -73.52
N PHE A 8 -21.44 22.72 -74.04
CA PHE A 8 -20.14 22.62 -73.34
C PHE A 8 -20.10 23.42 -72.03
N LEU A 9 -20.71 24.61 -71.98
CA LEU A 9 -20.78 25.40 -70.75
C LEU A 9 -21.62 24.71 -69.67
N ASN A 10 -22.78 24.15 -70.03
CA ASN A 10 -23.65 23.47 -69.06
C ASN A 10 -23.02 22.16 -68.51
N CYS A 11 -22.20 21.48 -69.32
CA CYS A 11 -21.49 20.28 -68.89
C CYS A 11 -20.33 20.59 -67.90
N ALA A 12 -19.58 21.67 -68.15
CA ALA A 12 -18.52 22.11 -67.24
C ALA A 12 -19.06 22.60 -65.88
N ILE A 13 -20.23 23.23 -65.87
CA ILE A 13 -20.90 23.67 -64.63
C ILE A 13 -21.40 22.46 -63.81
N CYS A 14 -21.84 21.36 -64.45
CA CYS A 14 -22.22 20.14 -63.73
C CYS A 14 -21.00 19.48 -63.05
N LEU A 15 -19.87 19.37 -63.74
CA LEU A 15 -18.64 18.79 -63.19
C LEU A 15 -18.06 19.61 -62.02
N ALA A 16 -18.14 20.94 -62.09
CA ALA A 16 -17.68 21.81 -61.00
C ALA A 16 -18.57 21.70 -59.75
N LYS A 17 -19.87 21.47 -59.93
CA LYS A 17 -20.82 21.29 -58.82
C LYS A 17 -20.60 19.95 -58.11
N GLU A 18 -20.40 18.87 -58.86
CA GLU A 18 -20.08 17.54 -58.31
C GLU A 18 -18.73 17.52 -57.57
N MET A 19 -17.70 18.23 -58.08
CA MET A 19 -16.43 18.35 -57.36
C MET A 19 -16.55 19.13 -56.05
N LYS A 20 -17.43 20.15 -55.98
CA LYS A 20 -17.66 20.90 -54.76
C LYS A 20 -18.44 20.07 -53.72
N GLU A 21 -19.44 19.31 -54.13
CA GLU A 21 -20.16 18.37 -53.25
C GLU A 21 -19.26 17.22 -52.77
N CYS A 22 -18.38 16.69 -53.62
CA CYS A 22 -17.38 15.70 -53.19
C CYS A 22 -16.36 16.27 -52.20
N GLU A 23 -15.91 17.51 -52.42
CA GLU A 23 -14.97 18.17 -51.50
C GLU A 23 -15.66 18.51 -50.17
N GLU A 24 -16.90 19.00 -50.20
CA GLU A 24 -17.70 19.22 -49.00
C GLU A 24 -17.98 17.90 -48.27
N GLN A 25 -18.28 16.79 -48.97
CA GLN A 25 -18.42 15.46 -48.36
C GLN A 25 -17.12 14.88 -47.83
N ARG A 26 -15.98 15.15 -48.47
CA ARG A 26 -14.64 14.74 -47.99
C ARG A 26 -14.30 15.51 -46.72
N ILE A 27 -14.52 16.82 -46.71
CA ILE A 27 -14.34 17.69 -45.53
C ILE A 27 -15.32 17.28 -44.42
N ASP A 28 -16.56 16.94 -44.76
CA ASP A 28 -17.58 16.45 -43.82
C ASP A 28 -17.17 15.08 -43.25
N GLN A 29 -16.70 14.14 -44.06
CA GLN A 29 -16.15 12.86 -43.60
C GLN A 29 -14.89 13.03 -42.74
N GLU A 30 -14.00 13.96 -43.08
CA GLU A 30 -12.81 14.26 -42.28
C GLU A 30 -13.18 14.93 -40.95
N ALA A 31 -14.17 15.83 -40.94
CA ALA A 31 -14.64 16.52 -39.74
C ALA A 31 -15.57 15.64 -38.86
N HIS A 32 -16.40 14.78 -39.45
CA HIS A 32 -17.34 13.90 -38.74
C HIS A 32 -16.77 12.50 -38.46
N GLY A 33 -15.74 12.07 -39.19
CA GLY A 33 -14.89 10.93 -38.86
C GLY A 33 -14.27 11.05 -37.46
N CYS A 34 -14.14 12.29 -36.98
CA CYS A 34 -13.68 12.58 -35.63
C CYS A 34 -14.63 12.16 -34.51
N ARG A 35 -15.94 12.09 -34.81
CA ARG A 35 -17.00 11.76 -33.84
C ARG A 35 -17.36 10.29 -33.81
N SER A 36 -16.74 9.48 -34.66
CA SER A 36 -17.18 8.11 -34.92
C SER A 36 -16.33 7.05 -34.25
N CYS A 37 -15.33 7.44 -33.44
CA CYS A 37 -14.83 6.48 -32.45
C CYS A 37 -15.94 6.14 -31.45
N PRO A 38 -16.10 4.85 -31.11
CA PRO A 38 -17.02 4.44 -30.07
C PRO A 38 -16.62 5.07 -28.73
N ILE A 39 -17.57 5.16 -27.81
CA ILE A 39 -17.26 5.54 -26.43
C ILE A 39 -16.28 4.50 -25.88
N LEU A 40 -15.12 4.96 -25.40
CA LEU A 40 -14.14 4.09 -24.77
C LEU A 40 -14.73 3.57 -23.46
N SER A 41 -14.76 2.25 -23.30
CA SER A 41 -15.22 1.63 -22.05
C SER A 41 -14.24 1.91 -20.91
N ILE A 42 -14.77 2.08 -19.70
CA ILE A 42 -13.96 2.25 -18.49
C ILE A 42 -14.00 0.94 -17.71
N SER A 43 -12.84 0.33 -17.45
CA SER A 43 -12.76 -0.93 -16.69
C SER A 43 -11.46 -0.98 -15.90
N ASP A 44 -11.55 -1.12 -14.57
CA ASP A 44 -10.38 -1.23 -13.70
C ASP A 44 -9.71 -2.62 -13.76
N LEU A 45 -10.50 -3.69 -13.84
CA LEU A 45 -10.07 -5.08 -13.69
C LEU A 45 -9.05 -5.48 -14.75
N GLU A 46 -9.24 -5.01 -15.98
CA GLU A 46 -8.40 -5.36 -17.13
C GLU A 46 -7.25 -4.37 -17.33
N ASN A 47 -7.44 -3.11 -16.95
CA ASN A 47 -6.52 -2.04 -17.33
C ASN A 47 -5.61 -1.58 -16.20
N CYS A 48 -5.99 -1.81 -14.95
CA CYS A 48 -5.21 -1.29 -13.84
C CYS A 48 -3.86 -2.03 -13.72
N PRO A 49 -2.73 -1.31 -13.63
CA PRO A 49 -1.45 -1.95 -13.41
C PRO A 49 -1.45 -2.80 -12.13
N VAL A 50 -0.76 -3.94 -12.18
CA VAL A 50 -0.70 -4.90 -11.07
C VAL A 50 -0.09 -4.30 -9.80
N LYS A 51 0.85 -3.35 -9.94
CA LYS A 51 1.55 -2.73 -8.81
C LYS A 51 1.88 -1.26 -9.05
N GLY A 52 2.00 -0.51 -7.96
CA GLY A 52 2.43 0.89 -7.90
C GLY A 52 1.36 1.92 -8.29
N PHE A 53 0.13 1.48 -8.57
CA PHE A 53 -0.95 2.35 -9.02
C PHE A 53 -2.28 1.97 -8.38
N GLU A 54 -3.05 2.98 -8.02
CA GLU A 54 -4.46 2.88 -7.67
C GLU A 54 -5.30 3.31 -8.86
N CYS A 55 -6.40 2.60 -9.12
CA CYS A 55 -7.32 2.91 -10.21
C CYS A 55 -8.74 3.01 -9.66
N ASP A 56 -9.53 3.89 -10.26
CA ASP A 56 -10.90 4.16 -9.86
C ASP A 56 -11.71 4.54 -11.11
N GLU A 57 -12.78 3.79 -11.36
CA GLU A 57 -13.65 3.98 -12.52
C GLU A 57 -14.46 5.29 -12.44
N SER A 58 -14.59 5.86 -11.24
CA SER A 58 -15.25 7.15 -11.03
C SER A 58 -14.40 8.34 -11.50
N TRP A 59 -13.10 8.14 -11.76
CA TRP A 59 -12.21 9.19 -12.24
C TRP A 59 -12.52 9.53 -13.70
N LYS A 60 -12.91 10.79 -13.90
CA LYS A 60 -13.38 11.28 -15.20
C LYS A 60 -12.29 11.23 -16.27
N LEU A 61 -12.69 10.83 -17.47
CA LEU A 61 -11.90 10.98 -18.69
C LEU A 61 -12.25 12.29 -19.38
N ASN A 62 -11.24 12.97 -19.91
CA ASN A 62 -11.38 14.11 -20.79
C ASN A 62 -11.09 13.69 -22.23
N THR A 63 -12.05 13.96 -23.12
CA THR A 63 -11.89 13.78 -24.56
C THR A 63 -11.65 15.14 -25.21
N ASN A 64 -10.55 15.28 -25.93
CA ASN A 64 -10.27 16.47 -26.72
C ASN A 64 -10.38 16.12 -28.20
N VAL A 65 -11.19 16.90 -28.94
CA VAL A 65 -11.22 16.82 -30.40
C VAL A 65 -9.99 17.56 -30.93
N LEU A 66 -9.18 16.86 -31.72
CA LEU A 66 -7.97 17.40 -32.33
C LEU A 66 -8.31 18.04 -33.69
N HIS A 67 -7.43 18.89 -34.19
CA HIS A 67 -7.65 19.52 -35.50
C HIS A 67 -7.61 18.48 -36.64
N PRO A 68 -8.41 18.66 -37.71
CA PRO A 68 -8.58 17.67 -38.78
C PRO A 68 -7.28 17.33 -39.52
N GLU A 69 -6.31 18.25 -39.52
CA GLU A 69 -5.08 18.16 -40.32
C GLU A 69 -4.13 17.04 -39.88
N GLU A 70 -4.27 16.44 -38.69
CA GLU A 70 -3.31 15.46 -38.15
C GLU A 70 -3.64 13.97 -38.40
N CYS A 71 -4.66 13.60 -39.18
CA CYS A 71 -5.19 12.22 -39.28
C CYS A 71 -5.55 11.57 -37.92
N THR A 72 -5.48 12.34 -36.82
CA THR A 72 -5.86 11.94 -35.47
C THR A 72 -6.89 12.92 -35.00
N CYS A 73 -8.08 12.41 -34.77
CA CYS A 73 -9.27 13.24 -34.70
C CYS A 73 -9.74 13.52 -33.28
N SER A 74 -9.41 12.65 -32.34
CA SER A 74 -9.64 12.88 -30.92
C SER A 74 -8.61 12.16 -30.06
N GLU A 75 -8.42 12.64 -28.85
CA GLU A 75 -7.59 11.99 -27.84
C GLU A 75 -8.29 11.96 -26.48
N ILE A 76 -8.08 10.87 -25.76
CA ILE A 76 -8.57 10.69 -24.39
C ILE A 76 -7.41 10.72 -23.41
N ARG A 77 -7.63 11.42 -22.30
CA ARG A 77 -6.74 11.48 -21.13
C ARG A 77 -7.57 11.42 -19.84
N CYS A 78 -6.91 11.17 -18.73
CA CYS A 78 -7.51 11.45 -17.43
C CYS A 78 -7.77 12.95 -17.26
N ALA A 79 -8.90 13.29 -16.65
CA ALA A 79 -9.24 14.68 -16.33
C ALA A 79 -8.32 15.24 -15.23
N ASP A 80 -7.99 14.41 -14.25
CA ASP A 80 -6.98 14.73 -13.24
C ASP A 80 -5.57 14.66 -13.86
N ARG A 81 -4.80 15.74 -13.69
CA ARG A 81 -3.43 15.85 -14.22
C ARG A 81 -2.42 14.96 -13.49
N GLN A 82 -2.72 14.54 -12.27
CA GLN A 82 -1.89 13.61 -11.50
C GLN A 82 -2.18 12.15 -11.87
N ALA A 83 -3.34 11.88 -12.47
CA ALA A 83 -3.68 10.58 -13.01
C ALA A 83 -3.12 10.40 -14.43
N LYS A 84 -2.79 9.16 -14.76
CA LYS A 84 -2.36 8.72 -16.08
C LYS A 84 -3.36 7.68 -16.59
N LEU A 85 -3.50 7.59 -17.90
CA LEU A 85 -4.36 6.56 -18.47
C LEU A 85 -3.62 5.21 -18.40
N ALA A 86 -4.35 4.14 -18.13
CA ALA A 86 -3.84 2.78 -18.17
C ALA A 86 -4.68 1.96 -19.15
N VAL A 87 -4.01 1.13 -19.94
CA VAL A 87 -4.61 0.23 -20.93
C VAL A 87 -3.86 -1.10 -20.81
N GLU A 88 -4.59 -2.21 -20.59
CA GLU A 88 -4.02 -3.56 -20.41
C GLU A 88 -2.87 -3.60 -19.38
N GLY A 89 -3.08 -2.96 -18.23
CA GLY A 89 -2.08 -2.88 -17.16
C GLY A 89 -0.89 -1.94 -17.43
N THR A 90 -0.84 -1.29 -18.59
CA THR A 90 0.27 -0.41 -18.99
C THR A 90 -0.11 1.06 -18.91
N ILE A 91 0.74 1.86 -18.27
CA ILE A 91 0.57 3.32 -18.18
C ILE A 91 0.87 3.97 -19.53
N VAL A 92 -0.10 4.70 -20.05
CA VAL A 92 -0.02 5.45 -21.30
C VAL A 92 -0.38 6.91 -21.09
N LYS A 93 0.21 7.80 -21.89
CA LYS A 93 -0.06 9.24 -21.77
C LYS A 93 -1.47 9.62 -22.23
N LYS A 94 -1.93 8.94 -23.28
CA LYS A 94 -3.20 9.17 -23.98
C LYS A 94 -3.45 8.06 -25.00
N VAL A 95 -4.72 7.81 -25.30
CA VAL A 95 -5.15 7.07 -26.50
C VAL A 95 -5.65 8.06 -27.54
N ARG A 96 -5.59 7.69 -28.82
CA ARG A 96 -6.04 8.51 -29.95
C ARG A 96 -7.03 7.75 -30.79
N CYS A 97 -8.07 8.44 -31.26
CA CYS A 97 -8.98 7.91 -32.25
C CYS A 97 -8.32 7.96 -33.62
N LYS A 98 -8.29 6.83 -34.32
CA LYS A 98 -7.82 6.68 -35.69
C LYS A 98 -8.65 5.59 -36.36
N ASP A 99 -9.14 5.84 -37.57
CA ASP A 99 -9.93 4.86 -38.33
C ASP A 99 -11.09 4.26 -37.51
N HIS A 100 -11.77 5.11 -36.72
CA HIS A 100 -12.86 4.75 -35.79
C HIS A 100 -12.47 3.81 -34.64
N GLN A 101 -11.18 3.66 -34.34
CA GLN A 101 -10.67 2.84 -33.25
C GLN A 101 -9.75 3.64 -32.32
N TRP A 102 -9.81 3.33 -31.03
CA TRP A 102 -8.87 3.89 -30.05
C TRP A 102 -7.56 3.14 -30.11
N THR A 103 -6.46 3.87 -30.28
CA THR A 103 -5.12 3.31 -30.48
C THR A 103 -4.08 4.04 -29.64
N LEU A 104 -2.97 3.35 -29.34
CA LEU A 104 -1.82 3.96 -28.68
C LEU A 104 -0.93 4.67 -29.69
N LYS A 105 -0.58 5.95 -29.45
CA LYS A 105 0.28 6.72 -30.36
C LYS A 105 1.66 6.05 -30.60
N THR A 106 2.18 5.37 -29.59
CA THR A 106 3.48 4.68 -29.65
C THR A 106 3.44 3.46 -30.57
N ASN A 107 2.26 2.85 -30.74
CA ASN A 107 2.06 1.72 -31.63
C ASN A 107 0.58 1.70 -32.07
N TRP A 108 0.33 2.20 -33.29
CA TRP A 108 -1.00 2.28 -33.89
C TRP A 108 -1.69 0.91 -34.08
N SER A 109 -0.95 -0.19 -33.89
CA SER A 109 -1.49 -1.55 -33.99
C SER A 109 -2.12 -2.04 -32.69
N ILE A 110 -1.89 -1.34 -31.56
CA ILE A 110 -2.48 -1.70 -30.27
C ILE A 110 -3.80 -0.96 -30.12
N LEU A 111 -4.89 -1.72 -30.12
CA LEU A 111 -6.24 -1.25 -29.88
C LEU A 111 -6.47 -1.10 -28.38
N ALA A 112 -7.15 -0.03 -27.98
CA ALA A 112 -7.59 0.20 -26.61
C ALA A 112 -9.12 0.07 -26.56
N GLU A 113 -9.62 -1.13 -26.25
CA GLU A 113 -11.07 -1.36 -26.14
C GLU A 113 -11.64 -0.76 -24.84
N SER A 114 -10.82 -0.78 -23.80
CA SER A 114 -11.10 -0.23 -22.47
C SER A 114 -9.89 0.55 -21.96
N ALA A 115 -10.12 1.45 -21.00
CA ALA A 115 -9.05 2.13 -20.27
C ALA A 115 -9.50 2.50 -18.86
N VAL A 116 -8.55 2.78 -17.98
CA VAL A 116 -8.86 3.34 -16.65
C VAL A 116 -7.88 4.45 -16.30
N CYS A 117 -8.29 5.37 -15.44
CA CYS A 117 -7.35 6.29 -14.84
C CYS A 117 -6.62 5.64 -13.67
N ALA A 118 -5.30 5.84 -13.64
CA ALA A 118 -4.40 5.27 -12.66
C ALA A 118 -3.54 6.39 -12.06
N LYS A 119 -3.43 6.43 -10.74
CA LYS A 119 -2.54 7.34 -10.02
C LYS A 119 -1.50 6.53 -9.28
N GLY A 120 -0.27 7.05 -9.23
CA GLY A 120 0.81 6.37 -8.52
C GLY A 120 0.50 6.29 -7.03
N CYS A 121 0.84 5.17 -6.41
CA CYS A 121 0.77 4.96 -4.95
C CYS A 121 1.99 4.20 -4.42
N ASP A 122 3.10 4.24 -5.16
CA ASP A 122 4.37 3.59 -4.81
C ASP A 122 5.27 4.51 -3.94
N VAL A 123 6.51 4.07 -3.68
CA VAL A 123 7.52 4.84 -2.94
C VAL A 123 7.67 6.25 -3.48
N GLY A 124 7.68 7.23 -2.58
CA GLY A 124 7.82 8.64 -2.91
C GLY A 124 6.50 9.38 -3.18
N VAL A 125 5.36 8.66 -3.23
CA VAL A 125 4.04 9.28 -3.30
C VAL A 125 3.61 9.80 -1.92
N CYS A 126 3.60 8.94 -0.91
CA CYS A 126 3.31 9.34 0.47
C CYS A 126 4.56 9.84 1.19
N LYS A 127 4.40 10.84 2.06
CA LYS A 127 5.50 11.41 2.84
C LYS A 127 5.81 10.48 4.04
N PRO A 128 7.00 9.87 4.12
CA PRO A 128 7.31 8.86 5.14
C PRO A 128 7.71 9.44 6.52
N SER A 129 7.88 10.76 6.62
CA SER A 129 8.30 11.41 7.87
C SER A 129 8.00 12.91 7.85
N ASN A 130 7.75 13.48 9.03
CA ASN A 130 7.75 14.92 9.23
C ASN A 130 9.15 15.39 9.67
N LEU A 131 9.73 16.37 8.98
CA LEU A 131 11.06 16.91 9.28
C LEU A 131 11.14 17.64 10.63
N HIS A 132 9.99 18.05 11.18
CA HIS A 132 9.88 18.72 12.48
C HIS A 132 9.58 17.75 13.64
N ALA A 133 9.44 16.46 13.35
CA ALA A 133 9.17 15.46 14.38
C ALA A 133 10.36 15.28 15.32
N ASP A 134 10.06 15.08 16.59
CA ASP A 134 11.05 14.74 17.61
C ASP A 134 11.59 13.32 17.38
N LEU A 135 12.76 13.21 16.75
CA LEU A 135 13.41 11.93 16.46
C LEU A 135 13.88 11.20 17.73
N GLU A 136 13.82 11.80 18.91
CA GLU A 136 14.01 11.09 20.18
C GLU A 136 12.78 10.25 20.54
N LYS A 137 11.58 10.65 20.10
CA LYS A 137 10.29 9.97 20.36
C LYS A 137 9.79 9.11 19.20
N PHE A 138 10.22 9.40 17.98
CA PHE A 138 9.71 8.74 16.78
C PHE A 138 10.83 8.10 15.96
N ILE A 139 10.50 7.02 15.25
CA ILE A 139 11.35 6.39 14.23
C ILE A 139 10.73 6.67 12.87
N ARG A 140 11.57 6.91 11.87
CA ARG A 140 11.10 7.03 10.48
C ARG A 140 10.44 5.73 10.05
N LEU A 141 9.41 5.84 9.22
CA LEU A 141 8.78 4.68 8.62
C LEU A 141 9.78 3.93 7.73
N ASP A 142 9.79 2.61 7.87
CA ASP A 142 10.37 1.74 6.86
C ASP A 142 9.29 1.48 5.80
N VAL A 143 9.49 2.03 4.61
CA VAL A 143 8.53 1.96 3.51
C VAL A 143 8.91 0.83 2.57
N ILE A 144 8.00 -0.13 2.45
CA ILE A 144 8.08 -1.29 1.58
C ILE A 144 7.44 -0.89 0.23
N PRO A 145 8.18 -0.99 -0.90
CA PRO A 145 7.64 -0.71 -2.23
C PRO A 145 6.43 -1.58 -2.59
N ALA A 146 5.63 -1.14 -3.56
CA ALA A 146 4.52 -1.93 -4.07
C ALA A 146 5.00 -3.27 -4.68
N THR A 147 4.28 -4.35 -4.38
CA THR A 147 4.49 -5.70 -4.92
C THR A 147 3.26 -6.17 -5.69
N ALA A 148 3.26 -7.40 -6.20
CA ALA A 148 2.08 -7.97 -6.84
C ALA A 148 0.96 -8.25 -5.82
N GLU A 149 1.32 -8.51 -4.56
CA GLU A 149 0.42 -8.75 -3.44
C GLU A 149 -0.05 -7.43 -2.81
N THR A 150 0.85 -6.45 -2.68
CA THR A 150 0.53 -5.13 -2.16
C THR A 150 0.59 -4.09 -3.28
N LYS A 151 -0.57 -3.83 -3.89
CA LYS A 151 -0.74 -2.93 -5.05
C LYS A 151 -0.12 -1.54 -4.85
N CYS A 152 -0.06 -1.04 -3.62
CA CYS A 152 0.57 0.23 -3.25
C CYS A 152 1.70 0.03 -2.24
N ALA A 153 2.54 1.05 -2.06
CA ALA A 153 3.58 1.02 -1.03
C ALA A 153 2.96 0.86 0.35
N THR A 154 3.63 0.10 1.22
CA THR A 154 3.19 -0.14 2.59
C THR A 154 4.28 0.26 3.57
N ALA A 155 3.94 0.41 4.85
CA ALA A 155 4.93 0.57 5.91
C ALA A 155 4.55 -0.28 7.12
N LYS A 156 5.57 -0.66 7.90
CA LYS A 156 5.42 -1.48 9.11
C LYS A 156 6.16 -0.85 10.28
N CYS A 157 5.54 -0.91 11.46
CA CYS A 157 6.15 -0.47 12.71
C CYS A 157 6.02 -1.55 13.78
N ALA A 158 7.08 -1.77 14.56
CA ALA A 158 7.08 -2.77 15.63
C ALA A 158 6.24 -2.35 16.85
N ASN A 159 6.18 -1.04 17.14
CA ASN A 159 5.56 -0.48 18.34
C ASN A 159 4.27 0.33 18.05
N GLY A 160 3.68 0.13 16.88
CA GLY A 160 2.56 0.93 16.40
C GLY A 160 2.96 2.22 15.68
N PHE A 161 1.94 2.96 15.26
CA PHE A 161 2.08 4.14 14.43
C PHE A 161 1.71 5.41 15.21
N ALA A 162 2.45 6.49 14.99
CA ALA A 162 2.16 7.83 15.44
C ALA A 162 1.71 8.68 14.25
N ILE A 163 0.53 9.29 14.37
CA ILE A 163 0.03 10.30 13.43
C ILE A 163 0.52 11.64 13.91
N LEU A 164 1.16 12.41 13.03
CA LEU A 164 1.73 13.70 13.35
C LEU A 164 0.99 14.82 12.62
N LEU A 165 0.81 15.94 13.32
CA LEU A 165 0.38 17.20 12.69
C LEU A 165 1.51 17.76 11.82
N THR A 166 1.20 18.73 10.95
CA THR A 166 2.19 19.41 10.09
C THR A 166 3.35 20.02 10.89
N GLY A 167 3.10 20.45 12.14
CA GLY A 167 4.13 20.97 13.06
C GLY A 167 5.03 19.93 13.72
N GLY A 168 4.82 18.63 13.46
CA GLY A 168 5.62 17.54 14.03
C GLY A 168 5.16 17.05 15.41
N SER A 169 4.14 17.67 15.99
CA SER A 169 3.51 17.22 17.24
C SER A 169 2.64 15.99 17.02
N LEU A 170 2.54 15.14 18.04
CA LEU A 170 1.65 13.98 18.05
C LEU A 170 0.18 14.44 17.97
N ASP A 171 -0.57 13.86 17.04
CA ASP A 171 -2.02 13.98 16.95
C ASP A 171 -2.67 12.80 17.69
N SER A 172 -2.35 11.59 17.25
CA SER A 172 -2.87 10.34 17.81
C SER A 172 -1.93 9.17 17.53
N THR A 173 -2.20 8.03 18.14
CA THR A 173 -1.51 6.76 17.89
C THR A 173 -2.53 5.68 17.55
N PHE A 174 -2.12 4.71 16.75
CA PHE A 174 -2.92 3.52 16.49
C PHE A 174 -2.06 2.28 16.33
N ASP A 175 -2.64 1.15 16.73
CA ASP A 175 -2.02 -0.16 16.64
C ASP A 175 -2.56 -0.87 15.40
N SER A 176 -1.80 -0.82 14.33
CA SER A 176 -1.99 -1.67 13.15
C SER A 176 -0.65 -2.29 12.78
N PRO A 177 -0.62 -3.51 12.24
CA PRO A 177 0.63 -4.12 11.77
C PRO A 177 1.16 -3.49 10.48
N TYR A 178 0.31 -2.80 9.70
CA TYR A 178 0.69 -2.19 8.43
C TYR A 178 -0.14 -0.94 8.13
N ILE A 179 0.41 -0.07 7.30
CA ILE A 179 -0.32 1.03 6.66
C ILE A 179 -0.06 0.99 5.16
N SER A 180 -1.00 1.48 4.36
CA SER A 180 -0.85 1.58 2.91
C SER A 180 -0.81 3.03 2.45
N CYS A 181 -0.06 3.30 1.39
CA CYS A 181 -0.02 4.60 0.74
C CYS A 181 -1.17 4.70 -0.28
N GLY A 182 -2.02 5.72 -0.13
CA GLY A 182 -3.05 6.05 -1.10
C GLY A 182 -2.49 6.91 -2.24
N SER A 183 -3.18 6.89 -3.39
CA SER A 183 -2.79 7.73 -4.53
C SER A 183 -2.96 9.24 -4.33
N ASP A 184 -3.62 9.65 -3.24
CA ASP A 184 -3.70 11.05 -2.79
C ASP A 184 -2.46 11.50 -1.99
N GLY A 185 -1.44 10.65 -1.87
CA GLY A 185 -0.21 10.96 -1.13
C GLY A 185 -0.36 10.84 0.38
N LYS A 186 -1.41 10.18 0.87
CA LYS A 186 -1.68 10.01 2.31
C LYS A 186 -1.68 8.54 2.71
N TRP A 187 -1.20 8.28 3.91
CA TRP A 187 -1.20 6.95 4.53
C TRP A 187 -2.57 6.58 5.07
N ARG A 188 -2.93 5.30 5.01
CA ARG A 188 -4.19 4.75 5.53
C ARG A 188 -3.95 3.49 6.32
N GLY A 189 -4.56 3.43 7.51
CA GLY A 189 -4.68 2.20 8.30
C GLY A 189 -5.89 1.37 7.86
N ASP A 190 -6.26 0.41 8.69
CA ASP A 190 -7.39 -0.49 8.44
C ASP A 190 -8.76 0.22 8.44
N ASP A 191 -8.85 1.39 9.09
CA ASP A 191 -10.04 2.23 9.12
C ASP A 191 -10.25 3.06 7.84
N GLY A 192 -9.26 3.07 6.94
CA GLY A 192 -9.26 3.86 5.71
C GLY A 192 -9.07 5.37 5.92
N THR A 193 -8.82 5.84 7.14
CA THR A 193 -8.66 7.26 7.43
C THR A 193 -7.35 7.78 6.83
N PRO A 194 -7.37 8.89 6.07
CA PRO A 194 -6.16 9.44 5.45
C PRO A 194 -5.31 10.28 6.42
N HIS A 195 -4.02 9.98 6.51
CA HIS A 195 -3.04 10.69 7.32
C HIS A 195 -1.87 11.23 6.48
N GLU A 196 -1.55 12.52 6.64
CA GLU A 196 -0.47 13.14 5.86
C GLU A 196 0.92 12.72 6.36
N PHE A 197 1.12 12.67 7.67
CA PHE A 197 2.39 12.32 8.28
C PHE A 197 2.19 11.19 9.28
N VAL A 198 2.85 10.07 9.03
CA VAL A 198 2.87 8.92 9.94
C VAL A 198 4.32 8.56 10.21
N MET A 199 4.61 8.18 11.45
CA MET A 199 5.92 7.70 11.90
C MET A 199 5.74 6.48 12.79
N CYS A 200 6.79 5.70 13.01
CA CYS A 200 6.74 4.68 14.05
C CYS A 200 6.94 5.32 15.41
N THR A 201 6.17 4.90 16.41
CA THR A 201 6.47 5.24 17.80
C THR A 201 7.78 4.56 18.20
N LYS A 202 8.65 5.28 18.92
CA LYS A 202 9.61 4.59 19.80
C LYS A 202 8.83 4.21 21.03
N GLY A 203 8.09 3.10 20.96
CA GLY A 203 7.58 2.52 22.18
C GLY A 203 8.74 2.32 23.17
N SER A 204 8.54 2.73 24.43
CA SER A 204 8.61 1.69 25.45
C SER A 204 7.69 0.59 24.94
N GLY A 205 8.17 -0.65 24.72
CA GLY A 205 7.34 -1.74 24.21
C GLY A 205 5.98 -1.84 24.93
N PRO A 206 4.97 -2.54 24.38
CA PRO A 206 3.62 -2.63 24.94
C PRO A 206 3.75 -2.68 26.46
N ALA A 207 3.25 -1.64 27.16
CA ALA A 207 3.55 -1.43 28.56
C ALA A 207 3.29 -2.76 29.27
N CYS A 208 4.37 -3.46 29.64
CA CYS A 208 4.23 -4.75 30.26
C CYS A 208 3.31 -4.48 31.45
N PRO A 209 2.17 -5.18 31.56
CA PRO A 209 1.22 -4.92 32.62
C PRO A 209 2.04 -4.89 33.90
N ALA A 210 1.98 -3.77 34.63
CA ALA A 210 2.85 -3.53 35.77
C ALA A 210 2.80 -4.80 36.62
N LEU A 211 3.89 -5.56 36.60
CA LEU A 211 3.94 -6.81 37.34
C LEU A 211 3.66 -6.39 38.77
N GLY A 212 2.58 -6.91 39.35
CA GLY A 212 2.28 -6.67 40.74
C GLY A 212 3.55 -6.95 41.54
N LYS A 213 3.88 -6.09 42.50
CA LYS A 213 5.03 -6.35 43.37
C LYS A 213 4.88 -7.75 43.94
N ILE A 214 5.82 -8.61 43.61
CA ILE A 214 5.94 -9.93 44.22
C ILE A 214 6.50 -9.67 45.60
N THR A 215 5.66 -9.74 46.63
CA THR A 215 6.08 -9.64 48.02
C THR A 215 6.33 -11.03 48.57
N GLU A 216 7.45 -11.23 49.25
CA GLU A 216 7.67 -12.43 50.06
C GLU A 216 7.17 -12.15 51.48
N ASP A 217 6.41 -13.07 52.05
CA ASP A 217 6.11 -13.05 53.48
C ASP A 217 7.35 -13.40 54.32
N GLU A 218 7.28 -13.24 55.63
CA GLU A 218 8.39 -13.54 56.55
C GLU A 218 8.82 -15.03 56.54
N LEU A 219 8.02 -15.90 55.94
CA LEU A 219 8.29 -17.33 55.78
C LEU A 219 8.87 -17.66 54.39
N GLY A 220 9.06 -16.65 53.54
CA GLY A 220 9.56 -16.79 52.18
C GLY A 220 8.54 -17.37 51.19
N ASN A 221 7.25 -17.25 51.47
CA ASN A 221 6.17 -17.53 50.51
C ASN A 221 5.87 -16.28 49.68
N ILE A 222 5.57 -16.47 48.40
CA ILE A 222 5.19 -15.38 47.52
C ILE A 222 3.72 -15.04 47.77
N ASP A 223 3.46 -13.86 48.32
CA ASP A 223 2.13 -13.26 48.39
C ASP A 223 1.94 -12.42 47.12
N SER A 224 1.57 -13.09 46.02
CA SER A 224 1.12 -12.42 44.81
C SER A 224 -0.39 -12.59 44.72
N ALA A 225 -1.14 -11.48 44.73
CA ALA A 225 -2.53 -11.51 44.31
C ALA A 225 -2.60 -12.20 42.93
N PRO A 226 -3.49 -13.17 42.71
CA PRO A 226 -3.58 -13.90 41.45
C PRO A 226 -3.91 -12.92 40.33
N TYR A 227 -2.90 -12.57 39.55
CA TYR A 227 -3.04 -11.88 38.29
C TYR A 227 -3.81 -12.80 37.32
N GLN A 228 -5.01 -12.33 36.99
CA GLN A 228 -5.97 -13.03 36.14
C GLN A 228 -5.69 -12.73 34.67
N GLY A 229 -4.56 -13.20 34.16
CA GLY A 229 -4.20 -13.07 32.75
C GLY A 229 -3.57 -14.35 32.20
N ASP A 230 -3.53 -14.47 30.88
CA ASP A 230 -2.87 -15.56 30.18
C ASP A 230 -1.38 -15.62 30.56
N ALA A 231 -0.82 -16.84 30.63
CA ALA A 231 0.53 -17.14 31.12
C ALA A 231 1.61 -16.16 30.59
N THR A 232 2.18 -15.34 31.47
CA THR A 232 3.27 -14.43 31.14
C THR A 232 4.59 -14.99 31.64
N VAL A 233 5.55 -15.22 30.73
CA VAL A 233 6.96 -15.48 31.09
C VAL A 233 7.66 -14.13 31.16
N VAL A 234 8.11 -13.75 32.35
CA VAL A 234 8.90 -12.54 32.56
C VAL A 234 10.37 -12.91 32.56
N LEU A 235 11.14 -12.41 31.59
CA LEU A 235 12.59 -12.49 31.62
C LEU A 235 13.11 -11.16 32.17
N THR A 236 13.70 -11.21 33.37
CA THR A 236 14.40 -10.08 33.94
C THR A 236 15.77 -9.99 33.27
N GLU A 237 15.97 -8.96 32.45
CA GLU A 237 17.19 -8.60 31.71
C GLU A 237 17.46 -9.29 30.37
N SER A 238 17.96 -8.48 29.42
CA SER A 238 18.18 -8.82 28.01
C SER A 238 18.97 -10.11 27.79
N ALA A 239 18.28 -11.18 27.43
CA ALA A 239 18.88 -12.50 27.28
C ALA A 239 19.37 -12.74 25.83
N THR A 240 20.42 -12.04 25.38
CA THR A 240 21.14 -12.42 24.15
C THR A 240 22.11 -13.57 24.45
N CYS A 241 21.62 -14.81 24.55
CA CYS A 241 22.35 -16.09 24.77
C CYS A 241 23.88 -15.97 24.99
N PRO A 242 24.36 -15.32 26.07
CA PRO A 242 25.78 -15.21 26.30
C PRO A 242 26.21 -16.50 27.02
N ALA A 243 27.43 -16.97 26.77
CA ALA A 243 27.93 -18.22 27.35
C ALA A 243 27.90 -18.27 28.89
N ASN A 244 27.60 -17.16 29.58
CA ASN A 244 27.56 -17.04 31.03
C ASN A 244 26.38 -16.15 31.50
N ALA A 245 25.13 -16.62 31.34
CA ALA A 245 24.00 -16.03 32.07
C ALA A 245 24.07 -16.48 33.54
N GLY A 246 24.00 -15.54 34.48
CA GLY A 246 23.99 -15.83 35.92
C GLY A 246 22.73 -16.58 36.37
N GLU A 247 22.58 -16.75 37.68
CA GLU A 247 21.36 -17.31 38.28
C GLU A 247 20.17 -16.36 38.07
N ASN A 248 19.41 -16.58 36.99
CA ASN A 248 18.17 -15.86 36.73
C ASN A 248 16.98 -16.60 37.36
N ILE A 249 16.10 -15.87 38.02
CA ILE A 249 14.86 -16.40 38.58
C ILE A 249 13.80 -16.41 37.47
N ILE A 250 13.36 -17.60 37.04
CA ILE A 250 12.20 -17.74 36.17
C ILE A 250 10.97 -17.98 37.03
N ILE A 251 9.94 -17.16 36.85
CA ILE A 251 8.61 -17.43 37.40
C ILE A 251 7.75 -17.94 36.26
N LEU A 252 7.41 -19.22 36.30
CA LEU A 252 6.46 -19.83 35.37
C LEU A 252 5.09 -19.79 36.03
N TRP A 253 4.10 -19.29 35.28
CA TRP A 253 2.73 -19.29 35.72
C TRP A 253 1.85 -19.91 34.65
N ASP A 254 1.11 -20.95 35.04
CA ASP A 254 0.25 -21.71 34.13
C ASP A 254 -1.21 -21.21 34.13
N GLY A 255 -1.54 -20.17 34.90
CA GLY A 255 -2.87 -19.56 34.97
C GLY A 255 -3.95 -20.40 35.66
N VAL A 256 -3.69 -21.66 36.03
CA VAL A 256 -4.71 -22.58 36.59
C VAL A 256 -4.35 -23.08 37.99
N SER A 257 -3.05 -23.14 38.33
CA SER A 257 -2.56 -23.83 39.53
C SER A 257 -1.95 -22.90 40.58
N GLY A 258 -1.95 -21.58 40.35
CA GLY A 258 -1.15 -20.63 41.13
C GLY A 258 0.33 -20.61 40.68
N ALA A 259 1.09 -19.61 41.13
CA ALA A 259 2.50 -19.50 40.78
C ALA A 259 3.29 -20.65 41.43
N SER A 260 3.83 -21.56 40.62
CA SER A 260 4.74 -22.59 41.12
C SER A 260 6.16 -22.04 41.14
N ARG A 261 6.81 -22.00 42.31
CA ARG A 261 8.25 -21.79 42.41
C ARG A 261 8.94 -22.91 41.62
N VAL A 262 9.58 -22.57 40.51
CA VAL A 262 10.69 -23.39 39.99
C VAL A 262 11.96 -22.81 40.59
N LYS A 263 12.15 -23.04 41.90
CA LYS A 263 13.39 -22.68 42.58
C LYS A 263 14.48 -23.62 42.05
N GLY A 264 15.66 -23.08 41.74
CA GLY A 264 16.87 -23.89 41.55
C GLY A 264 17.13 -24.44 40.14
N LYS A 265 16.47 -23.95 39.08
CA LYS A 265 16.81 -24.39 37.72
C LYS A 265 17.69 -23.37 37.01
N LYS A 266 18.95 -23.75 36.77
CA LYS A 266 19.91 -22.97 35.99
C LYS A 266 19.45 -22.95 34.53
N LEU A 267 19.32 -21.76 33.94
CA LEU A 267 19.20 -21.62 32.49
C LEU A 267 20.59 -21.75 31.88
N GLU A 268 20.77 -22.70 30.98
CA GLU A 268 21.97 -22.76 30.16
C GLU A 268 21.61 -22.43 28.71
N CYS A 269 22.49 -21.70 28.03
CA CYS A 269 22.44 -21.54 26.59
C CYS A 269 23.28 -22.67 25.98
N SER A 270 22.66 -23.54 25.18
CA SER A 270 23.37 -24.61 24.47
C SER A 270 22.93 -24.61 23.02
N ASN A 271 23.88 -24.43 22.10
CA ASN A 271 23.62 -24.40 20.65
C ASN A 271 22.60 -23.33 20.19
N GLY A 272 22.52 -22.19 20.89
CA GLY A 272 21.60 -21.10 20.55
C GLY A 272 20.18 -21.27 21.08
N GLU A 273 19.91 -22.34 21.83
CA GLU A 273 18.63 -22.56 22.51
C GLU A 273 18.80 -22.46 24.03
N TRP A 274 17.80 -21.89 24.69
CA TRP A 274 17.72 -21.90 26.16
C TRP A 274 17.25 -23.28 26.64
N ILE A 275 17.98 -23.86 27.58
CA ILE A 275 17.61 -25.11 28.23
C ILE A 275 17.42 -24.89 29.74
N ILE A 276 16.42 -25.54 30.31
CA ILE A 276 16.23 -25.56 31.76
C ILE A 276 17.02 -26.77 32.29
N VAL A 277 18.02 -26.51 33.13
CA VAL A 277 18.76 -27.55 33.84
C VAL A 277 18.05 -27.84 35.16
N GLY A 278 17.65 -29.11 35.36
CA GLY A 278 17.08 -29.58 36.62
C GLY A 278 18.05 -29.47 37.80
N GLU A 279 17.54 -29.56 39.03
CA GLU A 279 18.33 -29.48 40.26
C GLU A 279 19.41 -30.57 40.38
N ASP A 280 19.27 -31.66 39.62
CA ASP A 280 20.25 -32.75 39.55
C ASP A 280 21.47 -32.43 38.66
N GLY A 281 21.47 -31.29 37.95
CA GLY A 281 22.54 -30.89 37.04
C GLY A 281 22.67 -31.76 35.78
N VAL A 282 21.82 -32.77 35.61
CA VAL A 282 21.91 -33.81 34.57
C VAL A 282 20.67 -33.79 33.68
N THR A 283 19.50 -33.52 34.25
CA THR A 283 18.26 -33.44 33.47
C THR A 283 18.20 -32.12 32.72
N LYS A 284 18.53 -32.17 31.42
CA LYS A 284 18.37 -31.05 30.48
C LYS A 284 17.05 -31.20 29.76
N THR A 285 16.05 -30.43 30.17
CA THR A 285 14.79 -30.37 29.42
C THR A 285 14.89 -29.20 28.44
N PRO A 286 14.91 -29.45 27.12
CA PRO A 286 14.81 -28.36 26.17
C PRO A 286 13.51 -27.62 26.43
N LEU A 287 13.58 -26.30 26.54
CA LEU A 287 12.40 -25.43 26.53
C LEU A 287 11.81 -25.50 25.13
N LYS A 288 11.11 -26.60 24.81
CA LYS A 288 10.19 -26.63 23.69
C LYS A 288 9.00 -25.78 24.11
N MET A 289 9.13 -24.49 23.87
CA MET A 289 8.01 -23.55 23.87
C MET A 289 7.08 -23.92 22.71
N ALA A 290 6.33 -25.01 22.86
CA ALA A 290 5.19 -25.31 22.03
C ALA A 290 4.04 -24.46 22.57
N PHE A 291 4.06 -23.15 22.26
CA PHE A 291 2.87 -22.35 22.44
C PHE A 291 1.87 -22.77 21.35
N PRO A 292 0.66 -23.27 21.69
CA PRO A 292 -0.43 -23.29 20.73
C PRO A 292 -0.62 -21.85 20.23
N ALA A 293 -0.95 -21.68 18.95
CA ALA A 293 -0.99 -20.41 18.22
C ALA A 293 -1.90 -19.34 18.88
N GLY A 294 -1.41 -18.73 19.95
CA GLY A 294 -2.02 -17.70 20.77
C GLY A 294 -0.90 -16.88 21.39
N THR A 295 -1.05 -15.56 21.33
CA THR A 295 -0.08 -14.51 21.64
C THR A 295 0.58 -14.67 23.01
N ALA A 296 1.82 -15.17 23.05
CA ALA A 296 2.68 -15.02 24.20
C ALA A 296 3.45 -13.69 24.08
N ASN A 297 3.20 -12.76 24.99
CA ASN A 297 4.00 -11.53 25.12
C ASN A 297 5.26 -11.86 25.93
N VAL A 298 6.40 -11.98 25.26
CA VAL A 298 7.70 -12.03 25.94
C VAL A 298 8.10 -10.60 26.29
N CYS A 299 7.95 -10.24 27.55
CA CYS A 299 8.45 -8.98 28.09
C CYS A 299 9.89 -9.19 28.56
N CYS A 300 10.84 -8.55 27.87
CA CYS A 300 12.18 -8.32 28.41
C CYS A 300 12.12 -7.05 29.27
N LEU A 301 12.48 -7.15 30.55
CA LEU A 301 12.85 -6.00 31.37
C LEU A 301 14.25 -5.50 31.00
#